data_AF-A0A699J5U7-F1
#
_entry.id   AF-A0A699J5U7-F1
#
_cell.length_a   1.000
_cell.length_b   1.000
_cell.length_c   1.000
_cell.angle_alpha   90.00
_cell.angle_beta   90.00
_cell.angle_gamma   90.00
#
_symmetry.space_group_name_H-M   'P 1'
#
loop_
_entity.id
_entity.type
_entity.pdbx_description
1 polymer ?
#
loop_
_entity_poly.entity_id
_entity_poly.type
_entity_poly.pdbx_seq_one_letter_code
_entity_poly.pdbx_strand_id
1 'polypeptide(L)'
;ANTIIDWENHTEGSRVYWKIIRVGGITKSYQVFEDMLKGFDREDMVALSNLVKEKFSSAVLSEDKEKALWVELKRLFEPNADGVL
;
A
#
# COMPACT_ATOMS: atom_id res chain seq x y z
N ALA A 1 -11.26 -0.77 17.84
CA ALA A 1 -11.67 0.45 17.10
C ALA A 1 -11.96 0.05 15.67
N ASN A 2 -12.91 0.68 14.98
CA ASN A 2 -13.21 0.39 13.58
C ASN A 2 -12.17 1.10 12.71
N THR A 3 -10.93 0.61 12.74
CA THR A 3 -9.78 1.21 12.07
C THR A 3 -9.85 0.96 10.58
N ILE A 4 -9.57 2.02 9.80
CA ILE A 4 -9.56 1.96 8.33
C ILE A 4 -8.46 1.01 7.84
N ILE A 5 -7.36 0.86 8.61
CA ILE A 5 -6.28 -0.10 8.34
C ILE A 5 -5.71 -0.57 9.68
N ASP A 6 -5.45 -1.87 9.80
CA ASP A 6 -4.66 -2.44 10.89
C ASP A 6 -3.30 -2.90 10.32
N TRP A 7 -2.23 -2.71 11.09
CA TRP A 7 -0.85 -3.07 10.74
C TRP A 7 -0.09 -3.67 11.91
N GLU A 8 0.91 -4.49 11.59
CA GLU A 8 1.86 -5.07 12.55
C GLU A 8 3.30 -4.79 12.14
N ASN A 9 4.21 -4.81 13.12
CA ASN A 9 5.64 -4.73 12.86
C ASN A 9 6.13 -6.05 12.25
N HIS A 10 6.78 -5.96 11.09
CA HIS A 10 7.44 -7.06 10.42
C HIS A 10 8.94 -6.78 10.33
N THR A 11 9.78 -7.77 10.61
CA THR A 11 11.23 -7.63 10.58
C THR A 11 11.83 -8.65 9.62
N GLU A 12 12.61 -8.15 8.66
CA GLU A 12 13.39 -8.97 7.73
C GLU A 12 14.85 -8.54 7.81
N GLY A 13 15.68 -9.38 8.43
CA GLY A 13 17.05 -9.01 8.80
C GLY A 13 17.09 -7.84 9.78
N SER A 14 17.84 -6.78 9.45
CA SER A 14 17.91 -5.54 10.24
C SER A 14 16.84 -4.51 9.89
N ARG A 15 15.98 -4.80 8.90
CA ARG A 15 14.99 -3.86 8.40
C ARG A 15 13.64 -4.12 9.06
N VAL A 16 13.04 -3.04 9.57
CA VAL A 16 11.68 -3.04 10.12
C VAL A 16 10.74 -2.47 9.06
N TYR A 17 9.70 -3.24 8.75
CA TYR A 17 8.63 -2.89 7.84
C TYR A 17 7.30 -2.89 8.58
N TRP A 18 6.37 -2.06 8.14
CA TRP A 18 5.00 -2.12 8.61
C TRP A 18 4.20 -2.98 7.64
N LYS A 19 3.69 -4.12 8.11
CA LYS A 19 2.86 -5.01 7.31
C LYS A 19 1.39 -4.71 7.59
N ILE A 20 0.65 -4.42 6.52
CA ILE A 20 -0.81 -4.26 6.60
C ILE A 20 -1.44 -5.64 6.83
N ILE A 21 -2.28 -5.77 7.86
CA ILE A 21 -2.99 -7.02 8.21
C ILE A 21 -4.49 -6.93 7.90
N ARG A 22 -5.03 -5.72 7.73
CA ARG A 22 -6.44 -5.48 7.41
C ARG A 22 -6.65 -4.09 6.83
N VAL A 23 -7.56 -3.96 5.87
CA VAL A 23 -8.12 -2.67 5.43
C VAL A 23 -9.64 -2.69 5.61
N GLY A 24 -10.18 -1.80 6.43
CA GLY A 24 -11.61 -1.52 6.57
C GLY A 24 -12.47 -2.69 7.05
N GLY A 25 -11.90 -3.62 7.83
CA GLY A 25 -12.61 -4.85 8.22
C GLY A 25 -12.43 -6.03 7.25
N ILE A 26 -11.85 -5.81 6.07
CA ILE A 26 -11.85 -6.76 4.95
C ILE A 26 -10.44 -7.34 4.74
N THR A 27 -10.12 -8.39 5.51
CA THR A 27 -8.81 -9.07 5.42
C THR A 27 -8.67 -9.90 4.14
N LYS A 28 -9.73 -10.56 3.67
CA LYS A 28 -9.66 -11.46 2.50
C LYS A 28 -9.35 -10.73 1.19
N SER A 29 -9.97 -9.58 0.94
CA SER A 29 -9.73 -8.82 -0.29
C SER A 29 -8.30 -8.28 -0.35
N TYR A 30 -7.72 -7.92 0.80
CA TYR A 30 -6.32 -7.49 0.86
C TYR A 30 -5.35 -8.65 0.61
N GLN A 31 -5.62 -9.84 1.15
CA GLN A 31 -4.81 -11.03 0.87
C GLN A 31 -4.84 -11.43 -0.61
N VAL A 32 -6.01 -11.36 -1.25
CA VAL A 32 -6.15 -11.61 -2.69
C VAL A 32 -5.36 -10.59 -3.50
N PHE A 33 -5.34 -9.33 -3.08
CA PHE A 33 -4.53 -8.29 -3.70
C PHE A 33 -3.03 -8.55 -3.52
N GLU A 34 -2.57 -8.89 -2.31
CA GLU A 34 -1.17 -9.28 -2.04
C GLU A 34 -0.73 -10.48 -2.89
N ASP A 35 -1.56 -11.52 -2.98
CA ASP A 35 -1.26 -12.71 -3.77
C ASP A 35 -1.20 -12.41 -5.27
N MET A 36 -2.04 -11.50 -5.77
CA MET A 36 -1.97 -11.01 -7.14
C MET A 36 -0.64 -10.30 -7.41
N LEU A 37 -0.16 -9.45 -6.49
CA LEU A 37 1.10 -8.73 -6.65
C LEU A 37 2.32 -9.66 -6.69
N LYS A 38 2.26 -10.85 -6.09
CA LYS A 38 3.36 -11.84 -6.16
C LYS A 38 3.58 -12.39 -7.57
N GLY A 39 2.56 -12.31 -8.44
CA GLY A 39 2.66 -12.72 -9.84
C GLY A 39 3.13 -11.62 -10.78
N PHE A 40 3.31 -10.39 -10.28
CA PHE A 40 3.67 -9.24 -11.11
C PHE A 40 5.17 -9.21 -11.33
N ASP A 41 5.58 -9.01 -12.57
CA ASP A 41 6.95 -8.68 -12.87
C ASP A 41 7.23 -7.18 -12.71
N ARG A 42 8.45 -6.75 -13.03
CA ARG A 42 8.85 -5.36 -12.90
C ARG A 42 8.04 -4.43 -13.81
N GLU A 43 7.67 -4.86 -15.00
CA GLU A 43 6.89 -4.05 -15.95
C GLU A 43 5.46 -3.91 -15.44
N ASP A 44 4.87 -4.98 -14.92
CA ASP A 44 3.55 -4.95 -14.28
C ASP A 44 3.55 -4.00 -13.07
N MET A 45 4.61 -4.01 -12.25
CA MET A 45 4.76 -3.09 -11.12
C MET A 45 4.86 -1.62 -11.55
N VAL A 46 5.56 -1.34 -12.64
CA VAL A 46 5.65 0.02 -13.20
C VAL A 46 4.30 0.45 -13.79
N ALA A 47 3.62 -0.43 -14.51
CA ALA A 47 2.29 -0.16 -15.07
C ALA A 47 1.26 0.10 -13.97
N LEU A 48 1.26 -0.70 -12.91
CA LEU A 48 0.40 -0.49 -11.75
C LEU A 48 0.70 0.85 -11.06
N SER A 49 1.98 1.16 -10.84
CA SER A 49 2.39 2.45 -10.25
C SER A 49 1.91 3.65 -11.08
N ASN A 50 2.02 3.56 -12.42
CA ASN A 50 1.54 4.59 -13.34
C ASN A 50 0.01 4.73 -13.30
N LEU A 51 -0.72 3.61 -13.27
CA LEU A 51 -2.19 3.62 -13.20
C LEU A 51 -2.69 4.27 -11.91
N VAL A 52 -2.08 3.94 -10.77
CA VAL A 52 -2.41 4.57 -9.49
C VAL A 52 -2.02 6.05 -9.54
N LYS A 53 -0.84 6.41 -10.06
CA LYS A 53 -0.48 7.82 -10.26
C LYS A 53 -1.52 8.55 -11.12
N GLU A 54 -1.95 8.01 -12.24
CA GLU A 54 -2.92 8.65 -13.13
C GLU A 54 -4.28 8.86 -12.44
N LYS A 55 -4.79 7.82 -11.77
CA LYS A 55 -6.08 7.87 -11.08
C LYS A 55 -6.10 8.84 -9.92
N PHE A 56 -5.02 8.92 -9.17
CA PHE A 56 -4.96 9.71 -7.93
C PHE A 56 -4.24 11.06 -8.09
N SER A 57 -3.58 11.35 -9.22
CA SER A 57 -2.91 12.65 -9.47
C SER A 57 -3.84 13.71 -10.05
N SER A 58 -4.93 13.33 -10.71
CA SER A 58 -5.90 14.29 -11.27
C SER A 58 -7.14 14.51 -10.40
N ALA A 59 -7.42 13.58 -9.48
CA ALA A 59 -8.57 13.67 -8.60
C ALA A 59 -8.26 14.61 -7.43
N VAL A 60 -9.08 15.64 -7.25
CA VAL A 60 -9.34 16.15 -5.90
C VAL A 60 -9.95 14.96 -5.16
N LEU A 61 -9.12 14.23 -4.43
CA LEU A 61 -9.55 13.08 -3.63
C LEU A 61 -10.61 13.62 -2.67
N SER A 62 -11.87 13.30 -2.96
CA SER A 62 -13.01 13.92 -2.29
C SER A 62 -13.27 13.25 -0.94
N GLU A 63 -12.84 12.00 -0.80
CA GLU A 63 -12.99 11.21 0.39
C GLU A 63 -11.65 10.99 1.11
N ASP A 64 -11.67 11.10 2.44
CA ASP A 64 -10.50 10.87 3.28
C ASP A 64 -9.97 9.42 3.17
N LYS A 65 -10.84 8.47 2.81
CA LYS A 65 -10.44 7.07 2.56
C LYS A 65 -9.61 6.92 1.29
N GLU A 66 -9.92 7.65 0.23
CA GLU A 66 -9.14 7.64 -1.02
C GLU A 66 -7.77 8.29 -0.81
N LYS A 67 -7.71 9.37 -0.02
CA LYS A 67 -6.44 9.99 0.42
C LYS A 67 -5.59 9.04 1.24
N ALA A 68 -6.19 8.33 2.20
CA ALA A 68 -5.48 7.35 3.02
C ALA A 68 -4.95 6.20 2.16
N LEU A 69 -5.77 5.65 1.25
CA LEU A 69 -5.36 4.60 0.33
C LEU A 69 -4.19 5.03 -0.57
N TRP A 70 -4.21 6.27 -1.07
CA TRP A 70 -3.14 6.82 -1.90
C TRP A 70 -1.80 6.94 -1.14
N VAL A 71 -1.82 7.38 0.12
CA VAL A 71 -0.62 7.46 0.95
C VAL A 71 -0.01 6.08 1.17
N GLU A 72 -0.83 5.06 1.41
CA GLU A 72 -0.35 3.68 1.59
C GLU A 72 0.18 3.06 0.29
N LEU A 73 -0.51 3.29 -0.84
CA LEU A 73 -0.01 2.84 -2.14
C LEU A 73 1.34 3.50 -2.47
N LYS A 74 1.50 4.81 -2.20
CA LYS A 74 2.80 5.47 -2.35
C LYS A 74 3.89 4.80 -1.51
N ARG A 75 3.63 4.47 -0.24
CA ARG A 75 4.62 3.79 0.62
C ARG A 75 5.00 2.40 0.14
N LEU A 76 4.06 1.68 -0.50
CA LEU A 76 4.31 0.35 -1.06
C LEU A 76 5.31 0.39 -2.22
N PHE A 77 5.22 1.42 -3.08
CA PHE A 77 6.05 1.55 -4.30
C PHE A 77 7.29 2.44 -4.13
N GLU A 78 7.22 3.42 -3.24
CA GLU A 78 8.31 4.33 -2.87
C GLU A 78 8.50 4.20 -1.35
N PRO A 79 9.18 3.14 -0.86
CA PRO A 79 9.53 3.06 0.56
C PRO A 79 10.36 4.31 0.88
N ASN A 80 9.91 5.11 1.86
CA ASN A 80 10.64 6.29 2.28
C ASN A 80 12.12 5.93 2.44
N ALA A 81 12.99 6.62 1.70
CA ALA A 81 14.43 6.45 1.79
C ALA A 81 15.00 6.80 3.18
N ASP A 82 14.14 7.27 4.09
CA ASP A 82 14.45 7.54 5.49
C ASP A 82 14.52 6.22 6.28
N GLY A 83 15.50 5.39 5.91
CA GLY A 83 16.15 4.48 6.82
C GLY A 83 17.14 5.23 7.72
N VAL A 84 16.68 6.25 8.45
CA VAL A 84 17.48 6.97 9.45
C VAL A 84 16.62 7.29 10.68
N LEU A 85 16.53 6.33 11.59
CA LEU A 85 17.12 6.31 12.95
C LEU A 85 16.69 5.05 13.70
#